data_AF-A0A259CLX6-F1
#
_entry.id   AF-A0A259CLX6-F1
#
_cell.length_a   1.000
_cell.length_b   1.000
_cell.length_c   1.000
_cell.angle_alpha   90.00
_cell.angle_beta   90.00
_cell.angle_gamma   90.00
#
_symmetry.space_group_name_H-M   'P 1'
#
loop_
_entity.id
_entity.type
_entity.pdbx_description
1 polymer ?
#
loop_
_entity_poly.entity_id
_entity_poly.type
_entity_poly.pdbx_seq_one_letter_code
_entity_poly.pdbx_strand_id
1 'polypeptide(L)'
;MVAFLVSAAIILSLPFLVSSPKTTVILLDNNKTNSAVDVTTKAGKVTLDKPYAQTSLSATDVSPKPISQADEEEINKKYKGLMDVLPHQPVSMLFYFEEGSSQLVPESKGQIGLLIELIKNEEPCIVDIIGHSDTAGTVQSNYELALKRAQSLKVFLEENQVEMKQVTVQSYGESDPLIPTGDNISEPKNRRVEVIVR
;
A
#
# COMPACT_ATOMS: atom_id res chain seq x y z
N MET A 1 62.52 61.35 14.15
CA MET A 1 62.21 61.40 12.70
C MET A 1 62.66 60.07 12.13
N VAL A 2 61.82 59.16 11.65
CA VAL A 2 60.64 59.31 10.78
C VAL A 2 59.63 58.20 11.11
N ALA A 3 58.34 58.52 11.03
CA ALA A 3 57.20 57.62 11.18
C ALA A 3 56.71 57.15 9.79
N PHE A 4 56.25 55.90 9.66
CA PHE A 4 55.30 55.39 8.64
C PHE A 4 54.71 54.07 9.18
N LEU A 5 53.44 54.01 9.63
CA LEU A 5 52.19 53.74 8.89
C LEU A 5 51.94 52.26 8.52
N VAL A 6 51.20 51.60 9.40
CA VAL A 6 50.01 50.73 9.22
C VAL A 6 49.83 50.01 7.88
N SER A 7 49.72 48.67 7.92
CA SER A 7 48.59 47.97 7.30
C SER A 7 48.41 46.57 7.91
N ALA A 8 47.43 46.42 8.80
CA ALA A 8 46.99 45.15 9.34
C ALA A 8 45.94 44.54 8.41
N ALA A 9 46.28 43.46 7.71
CA ALA A 9 45.32 42.66 6.97
C ALA A 9 44.64 41.67 7.92
N ILE A 10 43.52 42.08 8.51
CA ILE A 10 42.59 41.14 9.18
C ILE A 10 41.79 40.46 8.07
N ILE A 11 42.24 39.26 7.67
CA ILE A 11 41.42 38.35 6.87
C ILE A 11 40.34 37.83 7.82
N LEU A 12 39.20 38.51 7.85
CA LEU A 12 38.00 38.04 8.49
C LEU A 12 37.43 36.92 7.60
N SER A 13 37.93 35.70 7.79
CA SER A 13 37.33 34.51 7.18
C SER A 13 35.95 34.33 7.78
N LEU A 14 34.91 34.80 7.09
CA LEU A 14 33.53 34.40 7.36
C LEU A 14 33.50 32.87 7.25
N PRO A 15 33.19 32.11 8.32
CA PRO A 15 32.84 30.72 8.13
C PRO A 15 31.56 30.72 7.29
N PHE A 16 31.66 30.22 6.06
CA PHE A 16 30.48 29.76 5.35
C PHE A 16 29.82 28.73 6.27
N LEU A 17 28.74 29.14 6.95
CA LEU A 17 27.84 28.19 7.60
C LEU A 17 27.21 27.37 6.47
N VAL A 18 27.87 26.26 6.13
CA VAL A 18 27.26 25.20 5.36
C VAL A 18 26.20 24.61 6.28
N SER A 19 24.96 25.09 6.15
CA SER A 19 23.81 24.53 6.84
C SER A 19 23.64 23.10 6.31
N SER A 20 24.16 22.13 7.05
CA SER A 20 23.98 20.71 6.73
C SER A 20 22.49 20.37 6.85
N PRO A 21 21.88 19.72 5.83
CA PRO A 21 20.46 19.42 5.85
C PRO A 21 20.13 18.53 7.04
N LYS A 22 19.16 18.97 7.85
CA LYS A 22 18.59 18.15 8.93
C LYS A 22 17.45 17.33 8.33
N THR A 23 17.58 16.01 8.36
CA THR A 23 16.52 15.09 7.92
C THR A 23 15.84 14.52 9.15
N THR A 24 14.52 14.70 9.27
CA THR A 24 13.73 14.02 10.30
C THR A 24 12.96 12.89 9.65
N VAL A 25 13.05 11.70 10.24
CA VAL A 25 12.28 10.51 9.84
C VAL A 25 11.25 10.26 10.94
N ILE A 26 9.99 10.09 10.55
CA ILE A 26 8.86 9.82 11.44
C ILE A 26 8.14 8.60 10.91
N LEU A 27 7.87 7.61 11.77
CA LEU A 27 7.01 6.48 11.44
C LEU A 27 5.55 6.91 11.63
N LEU A 28 4.76 6.99 10.55
CA LEU A 28 3.32 7.27 10.65
C LEU A 28 2.55 5.99 11.00
N ASP A 29 1.39 6.15 11.61
CA ASP A 29 0.46 5.02 11.77
C ASP A 29 -0.05 4.56 10.40
N ASN A 30 -0.15 3.26 10.21
CA ASN A 30 -0.70 2.64 9.01
C ASN A 30 -1.80 1.63 9.32
N ASN A 31 -2.34 1.62 10.55
CA ASN A 31 -3.39 0.71 11.01
C ASN A 31 -3.05 -0.80 10.82
N LYS A 32 -1.77 -1.14 10.57
CA LYS A 32 -1.27 -2.52 10.48
C LYS A 32 -0.43 -2.84 11.70
N THR A 33 -0.51 -4.07 12.18
CA THR A 33 0.37 -4.56 13.24
C THR A 33 1.79 -4.76 12.70
N ASN A 34 2.80 -4.27 13.43
CA ASN A 34 4.24 -4.51 13.21
C ASN A 34 4.93 -3.76 12.06
N SER A 35 4.64 -2.46 11.88
CA SER A 35 5.42 -1.62 10.95
C SER A 35 6.70 -1.11 11.61
N ALA A 36 7.85 -1.28 10.95
CA ALA A 36 9.13 -0.78 11.44
C ALA A 36 9.97 -0.14 10.32
N VAL A 37 10.73 0.90 10.67
CA VAL A 37 11.65 1.59 9.76
C VAL A 37 13.05 1.62 10.37
N ASP A 38 14.00 1.08 9.63
CA ASP A 38 15.41 1.09 9.99
C ASP A 38 16.11 2.32 9.40
N VAL A 39 16.52 3.24 10.28
CA VAL A 39 17.29 4.43 9.91
C VAL A 39 18.78 4.14 10.11
N THR A 40 19.51 3.97 9.02
CA THR A 40 20.92 3.58 9.02
C THR A 40 21.81 4.71 8.50
N THR A 41 22.90 4.97 9.23
CA THR A 41 24.02 5.86 8.86
C THR A 41 25.32 5.06 8.93
N LYS A 42 26.43 5.61 8.43
CA LYS A 42 27.74 4.94 8.56
C LYS A 42 28.20 4.77 10.01
N ALA A 43 27.67 5.59 10.92
CA ALA A 43 28.04 5.61 12.34
C ALA A 43 27.03 4.89 13.25
N GLY A 44 25.96 4.29 12.70
CA GLY A 44 25.00 3.54 13.51
C GLY A 44 23.61 3.40 12.89
N LYS A 45 22.76 2.63 13.56
CA LYS A 45 21.41 2.26 13.14
C LYS A 45 20.43 2.48 14.29
N VAL A 46 19.23 2.98 13.97
CA VAL A 46 18.10 3.12 14.90
C VAL A 46 16.84 2.55 14.22
N THR A 47 16.04 1.78 14.95
CA THR A 47 14.79 1.19 14.46
C THR A 47 13.60 1.91 15.07
N LEU A 48 12.72 2.45 14.25
CA LEU A 48 11.45 3.03 14.66
C LEU A 48 10.38 1.94 14.50
N ASP A 49 9.77 1.47 15.59
CA ASP A 49 8.82 0.35 15.61
C ASP A 49 7.46 0.72 16.22
N LYS A 50 7.27 2.00 16.57
CA LYS A 50 6.04 2.55 17.15
C LYS A 50 5.50 3.68 16.28
N PRO A 51 4.17 3.79 16.12
CA PRO A 51 3.54 4.95 15.49
C PRO A 51 4.03 6.25 16.13
N TYR A 52 4.31 7.23 15.28
CA TYR A 52 4.83 8.56 15.61
C TYR A 52 6.20 8.60 16.29
N ALA A 53 6.94 7.47 16.31
CA ALA A 53 8.35 7.48 16.67
C ALA A 53 9.16 8.24 15.60
N GLN A 54 10.09 9.09 16.04
CA GLN A 54 10.92 9.89 15.16
C GLN A 54 12.39 9.88 15.55
N THR A 55 13.26 10.08 14.55
CA THR A 55 14.68 10.37 14.74
C THR A 55 15.12 11.46 13.76
N SER A 56 16.24 12.12 14.04
CA SER A 56 16.81 13.12 13.15
C SER A 56 18.27 12.82 12.83
N LEU A 57 18.63 13.08 11.58
CA LEU A 57 19.95 12.94 11.00
C LEU A 57 20.51 14.33 10.74
N SER A 58 21.76 14.56 11.14
CA SER A 58 22.48 15.80 10.85
C SER A 58 23.58 15.63 9.79
N ALA A 59 24.13 14.41 9.66
CA ALA A 59 25.10 14.02 8.65
C ALA A 59 25.13 12.48 8.50
N THR A 60 25.67 11.96 7.39
CA THR A 60 25.75 10.52 7.08
C THR A 60 26.80 9.78 7.90
N ASP A 61 27.80 10.49 8.42
CA ASP A 61 28.88 9.97 9.27
C ASP A 61 28.60 10.17 10.78
N VAL A 62 27.39 10.61 11.15
CA VAL A 62 26.96 10.84 12.54
C VAL A 62 25.80 9.92 12.86
N SER A 63 25.83 9.28 14.03
CA SER A 63 24.75 8.37 14.46
C SER A 63 23.42 9.12 14.54
N PRO A 64 22.29 8.47 14.20
CA PRO A 64 20.97 9.08 14.37
C PRO A 64 20.73 9.49 15.81
N LYS A 65 19.97 10.58 16.02
CA LYS A 65 19.58 10.94 17.38
C LYS A 65 18.73 9.84 18.04
N PRO A 66 18.73 9.76 19.38
CA PRO A 66 17.81 8.87 20.10
C PRO A 66 16.38 9.07 19.64
N ILE A 67 15.62 7.97 19.62
CA ILE A 67 14.20 7.98 19.26
C ILE A 67 13.46 8.92 20.23
N SER A 68 12.62 9.79 19.68
CA SER A 68 11.62 10.53 20.44
C SER A 68 10.23 10.26 19.91
N GLN A 69 9.23 10.44 20.76
CA GLN A 69 7.82 10.36 20.36
C GLN A 69 7.37 11.73 19.88
N ALA A 70 6.86 11.81 18.66
CA ALA A 70 6.21 13.01 18.17
C ALA A 70 4.75 13.06 18.63
N ASP A 71 4.24 14.28 18.78
CA ASP A 71 2.83 14.51 19.06
C ASP A 71 2.01 14.36 17.77
N GLU A 72 0.99 13.50 17.81
CA GLU A 72 0.15 13.19 16.66
C GLU A 72 -0.62 14.42 16.17
N GLU A 73 -1.17 15.22 17.10
CA GLU A 73 -1.92 16.43 16.73
C GLU A 73 -1.01 17.46 16.06
N GLU A 74 0.22 17.61 16.57
CA GLU A 74 1.24 18.49 15.97
C GLU A 74 1.63 18.01 14.57
N ILE A 75 1.84 16.69 14.39
CA ILE A 75 2.14 16.10 13.07
C ILE A 75 0.98 16.33 12.11
N ASN A 76 -0.24 15.98 12.50
CA ASN A 76 -1.42 16.10 11.66
C ASN A 76 -1.67 17.56 11.29
N LYS A 77 -1.44 18.51 12.20
CA LYS A 77 -1.54 19.94 11.92
C LYS A 77 -0.45 20.41 10.95
N LYS A 78 0.80 19.98 11.16
CA LYS A 78 1.97 20.43 10.39
C LYS A 78 1.99 19.84 8.98
N TYR A 79 1.56 18.59 8.85
CA TYR A 79 1.61 17.82 7.61
C TYR A 79 0.23 17.54 7.03
N LYS A 80 -0.80 18.26 7.47
CA LYS A 80 -2.19 18.08 7.01
C LYS A 80 -2.31 17.95 5.50
N GLY A 81 -1.69 18.87 4.77
CA GLY A 81 -1.75 18.86 3.30
C GLY A 81 -1.07 17.65 2.66
N LEU A 82 -0.14 16.97 3.35
CA LEU A 82 0.43 15.69 2.91
C LEU A 82 -0.47 14.51 3.30
N MET A 83 -1.10 14.57 4.47
CA MET A 83 -2.03 13.54 4.93
C MET A 83 -3.29 13.50 4.06
N ASP A 84 -3.80 14.66 3.65
CA ASP A 84 -4.97 14.82 2.79
C ASP A 84 -4.75 14.30 1.36
N VAL A 85 -3.49 14.06 0.95
CA VAL A 85 -3.12 13.57 -0.39
C VAL A 85 -2.45 12.19 -0.35
N LEU A 86 -2.50 11.50 0.78
CA LEU A 86 -2.03 10.12 0.84
C LEU A 86 -2.82 9.28 -0.17
N PRO A 87 -2.15 8.41 -0.94
CA PRO A 87 -2.86 7.52 -1.85
C PRO A 87 -3.79 6.62 -1.04
N HIS A 88 -5.02 6.47 -1.51
CA HIS A 88 -5.95 5.50 -0.96
C HIS A 88 -5.31 4.10 -0.99
N GLN A 89 -5.53 3.34 0.08
CA GLN A 89 -5.00 1.98 0.15
C GLN A 89 -5.86 1.05 -0.71
N PRO A 90 -5.27 0.06 -1.39
CA PRO A 90 -6.06 -0.93 -2.11
C PRO A 90 -7.05 -1.65 -1.20
N VAL A 91 -8.29 -1.77 -1.65
CA VAL A 91 -9.35 -2.52 -0.96
C VAL A 91 -9.62 -3.81 -1.73
N SER A 92 -9.58 -4.95 -1.02
CA SER A 92 -9.87 -6.27 -1.59
C SER A 92 -11.21 -6.80 -1.07
N MET A 93 -12.00 -7.40 -1.97
CA MET A 93 -13.28 -8.03 -1.66
C MET A 93 -13.39 -9.41 -2.30
N LEU A 94 -14.03 -10.35 -1.60
CA LEU A 94 -14.17 -11.74 -2.04
C LEU A 94 -15.62 -12.05 -2.40
N PHE A 95 -15.81 -12.62 -3.58
CA PHE A 95 -17.10 -13.06 -4.11
C PHE A 95 -17.09 -14.57 -4.32
N TYR A 96 -18.04 -15.29 -3.74
CA TYR A 96 -18.12 -16.75 -3.78
C TYR A 96 -19.15 -17.23 -4.80
N PHE A 97 -18.90 -18.43 -5.34
CA PHE A 97 -19.67 -19.01 -6.43
C PHE A 97 -20.18 -20.42 -6.11
N GLU A 98 -21.32 -20.73 -6.70
CA GLU A 98 -21.91 -22.06 -6.65
C GLU A 98 -21.00 -23.09 -7.36
N GLU A 99 -21.08 -24.33 -6.91
CA GLU A 99 -20.28 -25.43 -7.45
C GLU A 99 -20.52 -25.63 -8.95
N GLY A 100 -19.43 -25.86 -9.70
CA GLY A 100 -19.49 -26.10 -11.16
C GLY A 100 -20.07 -24.96 -12.01
N SER A 101 -20.33 -23.77 -11.44
CA SER A 101 -21.01 -22.69 -12.14
C SER A 101 -20.31 -21.34 -12.00
N SER A 102 -20.72 -20.39 -12.84
CA SER A 102 -20.38 -18.96 -12.75
C SER A 102 -21.48 -18.14 -12.07
N GLN A 103 -22.35 -18.76 -11.28
CA GLN A 103 -23.38 -18.07 -10.51
C GLN A 103 -22.87 -17.72 -9.12
N LEU A 104 -23.02 -16.46 -8.73
CA LEU A 104 -22.72 -16.00 -7.38
C LEU A 104 -23.72 -16.60 -6.37
N VAL A 105 -23.20 -16.93 -5.19
CA VAL A 105 -24.03 -17.24 -4.02
C VAL A 105 -24.83 -16.01 -3.58
N PRO A 106 -26.01 -16.17 -2.94
CA PRO A 106 -26.86 -15.05 -2.53
C PRO A 106 -26.15 -13.99 -1.69
N GLU A 107 -25.26 -14.40 -0.79
CA GLU A 107 -24.50 -13.53 0.09
C GLU A 107 -23.59 -12.59 -0.72
N SER A 108 -22.85 -13.13 -1.69
CA SER A 108 -21.97 -12.35 -2.56
C SER A 108 -22.75 -11.47 -3.54
N LYS A 109 -23.94 -11.88 -3.99
CA LYS A 109 -24.84 -11.00 -4.76
C LYS A 109 -25.25 -9.76 -3.93
N GLY A 110 -25.49 -9.93 -2.64
CA GLY A 110 -25.82 -8.83 -1.73
C GLY A 110 -24.69 -7.80 -1.54
N GLN A 111 -23.44 -8.18 -1.80
CA GLN A 111 -22.26 -7.33 -1.62
C GLN A 111 -21.90 -6.50 -2.87
N ILE A 112 -22.50 -6.80 -4.02
CA ILE A 112 -22.22 -6.13 -5.28
C ILE A 112 -22.42 -4.60 -5.18
N GLY A 113 -23.47 -4.16 -4.49
CA GLY A 113 -23.72 -2.72 -4.30
C GLY A 113 -22.55 -2.00 -3.64
N LEU A 114 -21.94 -2.64 -2.64
CA LEU A 114 -20.76 -2.11 -1.94
C LEU A 114 -19.54 -2.05 -2.88
N LEU A 115 -19.39 -3.00 -3.81
CA LEU A 115 -18.33 -2.93 -4.82
C LEU A 115 -18.50 -1.74 -5.76
N ILE A 116 -19.72 -1.52 -6.21
CA ILE A 116 -20.05 -0.40 -7.10
C ILE A 116 -19.76 0.93 -6.40
N GLU A 117 -20.18 1.07 -5.14
CA GLU A 117 -19.89 2.27 -4.34
C GLU A 117 -18.39 2.46 -4.12
N LEU A 118 -17.67 1.39 -3.82
CA LEU A 118 -16.21 1.42 -3.64
C LEU A 118 -15.52 1.93 -4.91
N ILE A 119 -15.84 1.37 -6.08
CA ILE A 119 -15.25 1.78 -7.36
C ILE A 119 -15.57 3.23 -7.68
N LYS A 120 -16.81 3.69 -7.43
CA LYS A 120 -17.23 5.07 -7.72
C LYS A 120 -16.55 6.12 -6.84
N ASN A 121 -16.09 5.74 -5.65
CA ASN A 121 -15.41 6.64 -4.74
C ASN A 121 -13.89 6.69 -4.97
N GLU A 122 -13.36 5.90 -5.90
CA GLU A 122 -11.93 5.84 -6.21
C GLU A 122 -11.61 6.54 -7.53
N GLU A 123 -10.73 7.55 -7.49
CA GLU A 123 -10.29 8.29 -8.66
C GLU A 123 -8.77 8.53 -8.64
N PRO A 124 -7.99 7.98 -9.61
CA PRO A 124 -8.41 7.10 -10.69
C PRO A 124 -8.64 5.65 -10.25
N CYS A 125 -9.78 5.05 -10.58
CA CYS A 125 -10.03 3.65 -10.25
C CYS A 125 -9.34 2.65 -11.19
N ILE A 126 -8.50 1.78 -10.62
CA ILE A 126 -7.95 0.59 -11.26
C ILE A 126 -8.50 -0.65 -10.54
N VAL A 127 -9.06 -1.57 -11.31
CA VAL A 127 -9.70 -2.78 -10.79
C VAL A 127 -9.00 -4.03 -11.31
N ASP A 128 -8.57 -4.90 -10.40
CA ASP A 128 -8.04 -6.23 -10.74
C ASP A 128 -9.06 -7.29 -10.27
N ILE A 129 -9.54 -8.13 -11.20
CA ILE A 129 -10.55 -9.17 -10.96
C ILE A 129 -9.92 -10.55 -11.21
N ILE A 130 -9.79 -11.34 -10.16
CA ILE A 130 -8.99 -12.56 -10.14
C ILE A 130 -9.87 -13.75 -9.79
N GLY A 131 -10.00 -14.70 -10.72
CA GLY A 131 -10.76 -15.92 -10.49
C GLY A 131 -9.93 -17.05 -9.87
N HIS A 132 -10.56 -17.78 -8.95
CA HIS A 132 -10.03 -19.02 -8.37
C HIS A 132 -11.09 -20.13 -8.40
N SER A 133 -10.61 -21.38 -8.38
CA SER A 133 -11.43 -22.57 -8.23
C SER A 133 -10.92 -23.40 -7.06
N ASP A 134 -11.74 -24.37 -6.65
CA ASP A 134 -11.25 -25.50 -5.87
C ASP A 134 -10.48 -26.48 -6.76
N THR A 135 -9.98 -27.53 -6.13
CA THR A 135 -9.18 -28.60 -6.73
C THR A 135 -10.03 -29.70 -7.37
N ALA A 136 -11.35 -29.53 -7.46
CA ALA A 136 -12.26 -30.53 -7.99
C ALA A 136 -12.23 -30.49 -9.53
N GLY A 137 -11.69 -31.53 -10.18
CA GLY A 137 -11.63 -31.62 -11.63
C GLY A 137 -10.22 -31.47 -12.20
N THR A 138 -10.11 -30.97 -13.43
CA THR A 138 -8.80 -30.81 -14.10
C THR A 138 -8.30 -29.38 -13.97
N VAL A 139 -6.98 -29.21 -13.90
CA VAL A 139 -6.31 -27.89 -13.91
C VAL A 139 -6.90 -26.96 -14.99
N GLN A 140 -7.06 -27.47 -16.22
CA GLN A 140 -7.55 -26.68 -17.36
C GLN A 140 -9.02 -26.24 -17.18
N SER A 141 -9.90 -27.18 -16.80
CA SER A 141 -11.32 -26.85 -16.55
C SER A 141 -11.47 -25.83 -15.40
N ASN A 142 -10.62 -25.97 -14.39
CA ASN A 142 -10.58 -25.12 -13.21
C ASN A 142 -10.11 -23.69 -13.54
N TYR A 143 -9.07 -23.57 -14.36
CA TYR A 143 -8.62 -22.29 -14.90
C TYR A 143 -9.71 -21.59 -15.73
N GLU A 144 -10.36 -22.32 -16.64
CA GLU A 144 -11.41 -21.77 -17.51
C GLU A 144 -12.65 -21.33 -16.73
N LEU A 145 -13.09 -22.14 -15.75
CA LEU A 145 -14.23 -21.82 -14.91
C LEU A 145 -13.96 -20.59 -14.04
N ALA A 146 -12.79 -20.52 -13.42
CA ALA A 146 -12.35 -19.37 -12.64
C ALA A 146 -12.27 -18.10 -13.51
N LEU A 147 -11.75 -18.19 -14.74
CA LEU A 147 -11.72 -17.06 -15.68
C LEU A 147 -13.13 -16.59 -16.04
N LYS A 148 -14.04 -17.53 -16.32
CA LYS A 148 -15.44 -17.22 -16.64
C LYS A 148 -16.15 -16.50 -15.47
N ARG A 149 -15.86 -16.89 -14.23
CA ARG A 149 -16.37 -16.21 -13.03
C ARG A 149 -15.88 -14.76 -12.96
N ALA A 150 -14.58 -14.54 -13.13
CA ALA A 150 -13.98 -13.20 -13.13
C ALA A 150 -14.57 -12.32 -14.26
N GLN A 151 -14.72 -12.88 -15.46
CA GLN A 151 -15.37 -12.19 -16.58
C GLN A 151 -16.84 -11.85 -16.30
N SER A 152 -17.59 -12.73 -15.64
CA SER A 152 -18.99 -12.45 -15.30
C SER A 152 -19.16 -11.26 -14.37
N LEU A 153 -18.24 -11.07 -13.41
CA LEU A 153 -18.22 -9.90 -12.55
C LEU A 153 -17.85 -8.63 -13.32
N LYS A 154 -16.88 -8.70 -14.25
CA LYS A 154 -16.56 -7.57 -15.14
C LYS A 154 -17.80 -7.11 -15.93
N VAL A 155 -18.47 -8.07 -16.59
CA VAL A 155 -19.68 -7.78 -17.39
C VAL A 155 -20.76 -7.16 -16.50
N PHE A 156 -20.95 -7.69 -15.29
CA PHE A 156 -21.90 -7.13 -14.34
C PHE A 156 -21.59 -5.66 -13.99
N LEU A 157 -20.32 -5.32 -13.75
CA LEU A 157 -19.90 -3.94 -13.47
C LEU A 157 -20.13 -3.02 -14.69
N GLU A 158 -19.84 -3.50 -15.90
CA GLU A 158 -20.05 -2.76 -17.15
C GLU A 158 -21.56 -2.51 -17.41
N GLU A 159 -22.42 -3.50 -17.17
CA GLU A 159 -23.88 -3.36 -17.29
C GLU A 159 -24.47 -2.35 -16.29
N ASN A 160 -23.80 -2.18 -15.13
CA ASN A 160 -24.16 -1.18 -14.12
C ASN A 160 -23.50 0.19 -14.36
N GLN A 161 -22.90 0.41 -15.54
CA GLN A 161 -22.29 1.68 -15.95
C GLN A 161 -21.22 2.16 -14.97
N VAL A 162 -20.43 1.23 -14.43
CA VAL A 162 -19.31 1.55 -13.54
C VAL A 162 -18.11 1.95 -14.39
N GLU A 163 -17.68 3.20 -14.27
CA GLU A 163 -16.50 3.71 -14.96
C GLU A 163 -15.23 3.24 -14.25
N MET A 164 -14.45 2.41 -14.93
CA MET A 164 -13.15 1.93 -14.46
C MET A 164 -12.08 2.43 -15.43
N LYS A 165 -11.06 3.13 -14.94
CA LYS A 165 -9.98 3.64 -15.80
C LYS A 165 -9.18 2.50 -16.42
N GLN A 166 -8.97 1.45 -15.64
CA GLN A 166 -8.32 0.23 -16.09
C GLN A 166 -8.96 -0.96 -15.36
N VAL A 167 -9.21 -2.04 -16.10
CA VAL A 167 -9.68 -3.30 -15.55
C VAL A 167 -8.82 -4.44 -16.06
N THR A 168 -8.28 -5.25 -15.14
CA THR A 168 -7.55 -6.49 -15.46
C THR A 168 -8.41 -7.67 -15.05
N VAL A 169 -8.54 -8.67 -15.93
CA VAL A 169 -9.23 -9.92 -15.61
C VAL A 169 -8.27 -11.07 -15.80
N GLN A 170 -8.10 -11.87 -14.75
CA GLN A 170 -7.19 -13.00 -14.74
C GLN A 170 -7.76 -14.18 -13.95
N SER A 171 -7.12 -15.33 -14.08
CA SER A 171 -7.49 -16.57 -13.40
C SER A 171 -6.24 -17.25 -12.87
N TYR A 172 -6.31 -17.75 -11.64
CA TYR A 172 -5.32 -18.68 -11.11
C TYR A 172 -5.82 -20.13 -11.13
N GLY A 173 -7.08 -20.38 -11.50
CA GLY A 173 -7.70 -21.69 -11.38
C GLY A 173 -7.53 -22.24 -9.96
N GLU A 174 -6.99 -23.45 -9.85
CA GLU A 174 -6.73 -24.13 -8.58
C GLU A 174 -5.32 -23.88 -8.00
N SER A 175 -4.48 -23.06 -8.65
CA SER A 175 -3.07 -22.89 -8.28
C SER A 175 -2.82 -21.99 -7.07
N ASP A 176 -3.82 -21.22 -6.63
CA ASP A 176 -3.74 -20.32 -5.47
C ASP A 176 -4.98 -20.47 -4.56
N PRO A 177 -5.05 -21.59 -3.80
CA PRO A 177 -6.19 -21.88 -2.93
C PRO A 177 -6.13 -21.03 -1.65
N LEU A 178 -7.29 -20.53 -1.22
CA LEU A 178 -7.43 -19.84 0.06
C LEU A 178 -7.31 -20.81 1.25
N ILE A 179 -7.92 -21.99 1.10
CA ILE A 179 -7.75 -23.13 1.99
C ILE A 179 -6.96 -24.19 1.23
N PRO A 180 -5.72 -24.52 1.65
CA PRO A 180 -4.96 -25.59 1.02
C PRO A 180 -5.71 -26.92 1.07
N THR A 181 -5.92 -27.54 -0.09
CA THR A 181 -6.57 -28.85 -0.24
C THR A 181 -5.70 -29.76 -1.12
N GLY A 182 -5.92 -31.08 -1.02
CA GLY A 182 -5.36 -32.03 -1.99
C GLY A 182 -6.17 -32.05 -3.29
N ASP A 183 -5.70 -32.81 -4.28
CA ASP A 183 -6.36 -32.94 -5.58
C ASP A 183 -7.78 -33.51 -5.45
N ASN A 184 -8.67 -33.07 -6.34
CA ASN A 184 -10.07 -33.51 -6.43
C ASN A 184 -10.93 -33.24 -5.18
N ILE A 185 -10.57 -32.24 -4.37
CA ILE A 185 -11.38 -31.81 -3.22
C ILE A 185 -12.23 -30.59 -3.60
N SER A 186 -13.54 -30.68 -3.34
CA SER A 186 -14.48 -29.55 -3.43
C SER A 186 -14.36 -28.70 -2.17
N GLU A 187 -14.11 -27.41 -2.33
CA GLU A 187 -13.93 -26.46 -1.22
C GLU A 187 -14.59 -25.11 -1.58
N PRO A 188 -15.77 -24.80 -1.01
CA PRO A 188 -16.52 -23.59 -1.32
C PRO A 188 -15.73 -22.29 -1.20
N LYS A 189 -14.83 -22.18 -0.22
CA LYS A 189 -14.03 -20.96 -0.03
C LYS A 189 -12.98 -20.76 -1.12
N ASN A 190 -12.59 -21.81 -1.83
CA ASN A 190 -11.67 -21.72 -2.96
C ASN A 190 -12.39 -21.32 -4.26
N ARG A 191 -13.71 -21.53 -4.35
CA ARG A 191 -14.55 -21.08 -5.47
C ARG A 191 -14.90 -19.60 -5.34
N ARG A 192 -13.90 -18.75 -5.56
CA ARG A 192 -14.01 -17.30 -5.33
C ARG A 192 -13.50 -16.48 -6.51
N VAL A 193 -13.93 -15.23 -6.56
CA VAL A 193 -13.26 -14.15 -7.27
C VAL A 193 -12.83 -13.11 -6.26
N GLU A 194 -11.56 -12.72 -6.32
CA GLU A 194 -11.02 -11.59 -5.59
C GLU A 194 -11.07 -10.34 -6.48
N VAL A 195 -11.62 -9.25 -5.95
CA VAL A 195 -11.68 -7.96 -6.60
C VAL A 195 -10.86 -6.96 -5.80
N ILE A 196 -9.83 -6.40 -6.42
CA ILE A 196 -8.93 -5.42 -5.81
C ILE A 196 -9.19 -4.08 -6.48
N VAL A 197 -9.54 -3.07 -5.69
CA VAL A 197 -9.78 -1.69 -6.13
C VAL A 197 -8.66 -0.81 -5.58
N ARG A 198 -8.00 -0.03 -6.43
CA ARG A 198 -6.86 0.83 -6.09
C ARG A 198 -6.69 2.01 -7.03
#